data_AF-A0A964IHC4-F1
#
_entry.id   AF-A0A964IHC4-F1
#
_cell.length_a   1.000
_cell.length_b   1.000
_cell.length_c   1.000
_cell.angle_alpha   90.00
_cell.angle_beta   90.00
_cell.angle_gamma   90.00
#
_symmetry.space_group_name_H-M   'P 1'
#
loop_
_entity.id
_entity.type
_entity.pdbx_description
1 polymer ?
#
loop_
_entity_poly.entity_id
_entity_poly.type
_entity_poly.pdbx_seq_one_letter_code
_entity_poly.pdbx_strand_id
1 'polypeptide(L)'
;MPRCHVRRTDVPHCAEPFSKGPDMDTHANTTGRLAALGAYGFKTQEPLILAALVTGDPLLLIGSSGTGKTFLLNSISEALGLEHRHYNASLIAFDDLVGFPYPDEAKTTVRFLETPATVWGAESVLIDEISRCKPEHQNRLFSLVHERKIQGIALSQLRYRWAAMNPCTTDQKAGEDYLGAEPLDAALADRFAVVLEVGDWDALSAADRRLVANPAGEGAVADDGGRLRADLAAWQETFREWLSHCPASIIDYVCALTTALRDAGIRLSPRRARILTRTLLAAAIVEDLSPEILGSKTGDTLFLRVIEASLPQRAWGATPDADKVAAAHRLAWDATLLHGPDRWLHLFHLERALDRKARLLIDSCPTADTGTLAVEQLLANEPKERAAAFALAAYPAAVSGRLPIGAEGVNDLGRFAQPLLTINGEISWQERLAEKGTTHPEVAAYAPVLARLGAGRRERAQQLFSYLMVEKRQVADPRAFEREFHQCTQVFSEGAK
;
A
#
# COMPACT_ATOMS: atom_id res chain seq x y z
N MET A 1 40.26 -63.36 -58.25
CA MET A 1 38.86 -63.86 -58.39
C MET A 1 38.59 -64.86 -57.27
N PRO A 2 37.35 -65.12 -56.80
CA PRO A 2 36.04 -64.44 -56.89
C PRO A 2 35.47 -64.07 -55.46
N ARG A 3 34.56 -63.12 -55.22
CA ARG A 3 33.09 -62.95 -55.47
C ARG A 3 32.11 -63.69 -54.50
N CYS A 4 31.07 -62.93 -54.11
CA CYS A 4 29.70 -63.33 -53.69
C CYS A 4 29.48 -63.81 -52.23
N HIS A 5 28.35 -63.61 -51.55
CA HIS A 5 27.07 -62.93 -51.84
C HIS A 5 26.25 -62.79 -50.53
N VAL A 6 25.32 -61.84 -50.53
CA VAL A 6 24.25 -61.57 -49.54
C VAL A 6 23.24 -62.73 -49.43
N ARG A 7 22.70 -63.00 -48.23
CA ARG A 7 21.31 -63.48 -48.04
C ARG A 7 20.64 -62.87 -46.80
N ARG A 8 19.41 -62.39 -47.02
CA ARG A 8 18.35 -62.04 -46.05
C ARG A 8 17.56 -63.29 -45.64
N THR A 9 17.06 -63.29 -44.40
CA THR A 9 15.86 -63.96 -43.84
C THR A 9 15.93 -63.78 -42.31
N ASP A 10 14.93 -63.44 -41.50
CA ASP A 10 13.48 -63.28 -41.60
C ASP A 10 12.99 -62.39 -40.44
N VAL A 11 11.82 -61.76 -40.62
CA VAL A 11 11.05 -61.06 -39.56
C VAL A 11 10.01 -62.03 -39.01
N PRO A 12 9.67 -61.95 -37.71
CA PRO A 12 8.25 -61.83 -37.38
C PRO A 12 7.93 -60.69 -36.40
N HIS A 13 6.71 -60.21 -36.60
CA HIS A 13 5.97 -59.10 -36.02
C HIS A 13 5.76 -59.13 -34.48
N CYS A 14 5.63 -57.91 -33.95
CA CYS A 14 4.68 -57.41 -32.93
C CYS A 14 5.36 -56.73 -31.73
N ALA A 15 5.42 -55.40 -31.76
CA ALA A 15 5.45 -54.58 -30.55
C ALA A 15 4.68 -53.29 -30.84
N GLU A 16 3.66 -53.05 -30.03
CA GLU A 16 2.73 -51.91 -30.07
C GLU A 16 3.48 -50.57 -29.97
N PRO A 17 2.94 -49.47 -30.54
CA PRO A 17 3.50 -48.16 -30.29
C PRO A 17 3.30 -47.80 -28.81
N PHE A 18 4.42 -47.58 -28.12
CA PHE A 18 4.46 -47.05 -26.77
C PHE A 18 3.46 -45.91 -26.61
N SER A 19 2.53 -46.14 -25.69
CA SER A 19 1.59 -45.19 -25.13
C SER A 19 2.22 -43.82 -24.95
N LYS A 20 1.54 -42.79 -25.46
CA LYS A 20 1.76 -41.38 -25.10
C LYS A 20 2.04 -41.30 -23.60
N GLY A 21 3.20 -40.73 -23.25
CA GLY A 21 3.50 -40.34 -21.87
C GLY A 21 2.39 -39.43 -21.34
N PRO A 22 2.21 -39.34 -20.01
CA PRO A 22 1.10 -38.61 -19.45
C PRO A 22 1.18 -37.15 -19.90
N ASP A 23 0.06 -36.64 -20.43
CA ASP A 23 -0.11 -35.22 -20.73
C ASP A 23 0.39 -34.41 -19.53
N MET A 24 1.34 -33.51 -19.78
CA MET A 24 1.85 -32.52 -18.83
C MET A 24 0.80 -31.43 -18.55
N ASP A 25 -0.42 -31.83 -18.20
CA ASP A 25 -1.42 -30.97 -17.60
C ASP A 25 -1.14 -30.86 -16.09
N THR A 26 -0.07 -30.16 -15.73
CA THR A 26 0.18 -29.67 -14.35
C THR A 26 0.19 -28.15 -14.25
N HIS A 27 -0.20 -27.44 -15.32
CA HIS A 27 -0.29 -25.97 -15.35
C HIS A 27 -1.53 -25.38 -14.66
N ALA A 28 -2.34 -26.18 -13.96
CA ALA A 28 -3.63 -25.75 -13.44
C ALA A 28 -3.61 -24.98 -12.10
N ASN A 29 -2.44 -24.57 -11.56
CA ASN A 29 -2.43 -23.82 -10.29
C ASN A 29 -1.26 -22.82 -10.09
N THR A 30 -0.62 -22.35 -11.16
CA THR A 30 0.40 -21.30 -11.05
C THR A 30 -0.28 -19.93 -10.98
N THR A 31 -0.57 -19.46 -9.76
CA THR A 31 -1.24 -18.16 -9.54
C THR A 31 -0.24 -17.00 -9.59
N GLY A 32 0.07 -16.53 -10.80
CA GLY A 32 0.89 -15.33 -11.06
C GLY A 32 1.58 -15.36 -12.43
N ARG A 33 1.77 -14.21 -13.08
CA ARG A 33 2.57 -14.08 -14.31
C ARG A 33 4.03 -14.41 -14.06
N LEU A 34 4.60 -13.97 -12.94
CA LEU A 34 6.01 -14.29 -12.62
C LEU A 34 6.19 -15.78 -12.33
N ALA A 35 5.23 -16.40 -11.63
CA ALA A 35 5.26 -17.82 -11.36
C ALA A 35 5.09 -18.67 -12.62
N ALA A 36 4.37 -18.18 -13.64
CA ALA A 36 4.28 -18.81 -14.95
C ALA A 36 5.64 -18.83 -15.69
N LEU A 37 6.55 -17.92 -15.35
CA LEU A 37 7.94 -17.90 -15.85
C LEU A 37 8.90 -18.76 -15.02
N GLY A 38 8.40 -19.49 -14.02
CA GLY A 38 9.22 -20.27 -13.09
C GLY A 38 9.78 -19.45 -11.92
N ALA A 39 9.48 -18.15 -11.82
CA ALA A 39 9.92 -17.31 -10.71
C ALA A 39 8.91 -17.34 -9.56
N TYR A 40 9.12 -18.25 -8.60
CA TYR A 40 8.22 -18.49 -7.47
C TYR A 40 8.53 -17.60 -6.26
N GLY A 41 7.54 -17.40 -5.38
CA GLY A 41 7.70 -16.60 -4.15
C GLY A 41 7.54 -15.08 -4.31
N PHE A 42 7.34 -14.58 -5.52
CA PHE A 42 7.19 -13.14 -5.80
C PHE A 42 5.75 -12.64 -5.80
N LYS A 43 4.78 -13.46 -5.39
CA LYS A 43 3.34 -13.14 -5.48
C LYS A 43 2.98 -11.80 -4.82
N THR A 44 3.62 -11.50 -3.68
CA THR A 44 3.39 -10.20 -3.06
C THR A 44 3.99 -9.11 -3.95
N GLN A 45 5.28 -9.16 -4.27
CA GLN A 45 6.01 -8.16 -5.05
C GLN A 45 5.51 -7.96 -6.48
N GLU A 46 4.82 -8.95 -7.04
CA GLU A 46 4.43 -9.05 -8.45
C GLU A 46 3.76 -7.78 -9.00
N PRO A 47 2.71 -7.19 -8.39
CA PRO A 47 2.06 -6.00 -8.95
C PRO A 47 3.01 -4.82 -9.10
N LEU A 48 4.01 -4.71 -8.22
CA LEU A 48 4.97 -3.60 -8.20
C LEU A 48 6.10 -3.81 -9.21
N ILE A 49 6.53 -5.07 -9.41
CA ILE A 49 7.46 -5.45 -10.48
C ILE A 49 6.81 -5.18 -11.83
N LEU A 50 5.56 -5.60 -12.02
CA LEU A 50 4.80 -5.38 -13.24
C LEU A 50 4.53 -3.88 -13.47
N ALA A 51 4.25 -3.10 -12.42
CA ALA A 51 4.16 -1.64 -12.52
C ALA A 51 5.49 -0.99 -12.99
N ALA A 52 6.64 -1.49 -12.53
CA ALA A 52 7.95 -1.05 -13.02
C ALA A 52 8.15 -1.39 -14.51
N LEU A 53 7.64 -2.52 -14.99
CA LEU A 53 7.64 -2.86 -16.42
C LEU A 53 6.69 -1.96 -17.23
N VAL A 54 5.51 -1.65 -16.72
CA VAL A 54 4.55 -0.76 -17.41
C VAL A 54 5.15 0.65 -17.54
N THR A 55 5.73 1.18 -16.46
CA THR A 55 6.34 2.52 -16.45
C THR A 55 7.67 2.58 -17.21
N GLY A 56 8.39 1.46 -17.28
CA GLY A 56 9.79 1.39 -17.70
C GLY A 56 10.75 2.10 -16.72
N ASP A 57 10.30 2.41 -15.50
CA ASP A 57 11.10 3.08 -14.47
C ASP A 57 12.04 2.10 -13.75
N PRO A 58 13.14 2.57 -13.13
CA PRO A 58 14.16 1.65 -12.62
C PRO A 58 13.69 0.86 -11.40
N LEU A 59 14.03 -0.43 -11.37
CA LEU A 59 13.68 -1.40 -10.31
C LEU A 59 14.95 -1.84 -9.57
N LEU A 60 14.90 -1.81 -8.24
CA LEU A 60 15.94 -2.34 -7.35
C LEU A 60 15.38 -3.50 -6.53
N LEU A 61 16.03 -4.67 -6.60
CA LEU A 61 15.74 -5.82 -5.75
C LEU A 61 16.80 -5.97 -4.66
N ILE A 62 16.38 -6.01 -3.40
CA ILE A 62 17.24 -6.15 -2.23
C ILE A 62 16.94 -7.50 -1.57
N GLY A 63 17.95 -8.35 -1.38
CA GLY A 63 17.77 -9.62 -0.67
C GLY A 63 19.04 -10.46 -0.68
N SER A 64 19.10 -11.49 0.15
CA SER A 64 20.27 -12.37 0.29
C SER A 64 20.72 -12.98 -1.04
N SER A 65 21.99 -13.38 -1.14
CA SER A 65 22.47 -14.15 -2.29
C SER A 65 21.65 -15.44 -2.45
N GLY A 66 21.27 -15.81 -3.67
CA GLY A 66 20.50 -17.02 -3.93
C GLY A 66 18.97 -16.89 -3.84
N THR A 67 18.41 -15.73 -3.52
CA THR A 67 16.94 -15.51 -3.43
C THR A 67 16.22 -15.39 -4.79
N GLY A 68 16.87 -15.74 -5.90
CA GLY A 68 16.25 -15.73 -7.22
C GLY A 68 16.07 -14.35 -7.90
N LYS A 69 16.70 -13.28 -7.38
CA LYS A 69 16.65 -11.92 -7.98
C LYS A 69 17.09 -11.90 -9.45
N THR A 70 18.27 -12.44 -9.72
CA THR A 70 18.88 -12.50 -11.06
C THR A 70 18.08 -13.41 -11.97
N PHE A 71 17.62 -14.56 -11.46
CA PHE A 71 16.76 -15.49 -12.19
C PHE A 71 15.47 -14.79 -12.64
N LEU A 72 14.73 -14.15 -11.72
CA LEU A 72 13.50 -13.43 -12.03
C LEU A 72 13.68 -12.42 -13.17
N LEU A 73 14.71 -11.59 -13.10
CA LEU A 73 14.94 -10.51 -14.07
C LEU A 73 15.36 -11.07 -15.44
N ASN A 74 16.18 -12.13 -15.46
CA ASN A 74 16.52 -12.84 -16.70
C ASN A 74 15.27 -13.49 -17.31
N SER A 75 14.45 -14.18 -16.52
CA SER A 75 13.21 -14.82 -16.99
C SER A 75 12.22 -13.82 -17.57
N ILE A 76 12.05 -12.65 -16.94
CA ILE A 76 11.23 -11.56 -17.50
C ILE A 76 11.80 -11.12 -18.85
N SER A 77 13.12 -11.01 -18.96
CA SER A 77 13.76 -10.57 -20.19
C SER A 77 13.62 -11.56 -21.34
N GLU A 78 13.73 -12.86 -21.05
CA GLU A 78 13.50 -13.96 -21.99
C GLU A 78 12.04 -13.98 -22.46
N ALA A 79 11.08 -13.93 -21.53
CA ALA A 79 9.65 -13.93 -21.83
C ALA A 79 9.21 -12.73 -22.69
N LEU A 80 9.84 -11.58 -22.45
CA LEU A 80 9.62 -10.37 -23.25
C LEU A 80 10.42 -10.35 -24.55
N GLY A 81 11.36 -11.28 -24.75
CA GLY A 81 12.24 -11.37 -25.92
C GLY A 81 13.10 -10.13 -26.11
N LEU A 82 13.66 -9.61 -25.02
CA LEU A 82 14.44 -8.36 -25.02
C LEU A 82 15.92 -8.64 -25.29
N GLU A 83 16.56 -7.68 -25.96
CA GLU A 83 18.02 -7.58 -26.03
C GLU A 83 18.61 -7.24 -24.65
N HIS A 84 18.88 -8.28 -23.84
CA HIS A 84 19.29 -8.17 -22.44
C HIS A 84 20.81 -8.08 -22.28
N ARG A 85 21.29 -7.21 -21.40
CA ARG A 85 22.66 -7.33 -20.84
C ARG A 85 22.63 -7.45 -19.33
N HIS A 86 23.35 -8.45 -18.84
CA HIS A 86 23.55 -8.70 -17.42
C HIS A 86 25.01 -8.40 -17.05
N TYR A 87 25.19 -7.48 -16.11
CA TYR A 87 26.48 -7.03 -15.61
C TYR A 87 26.59 -7.27 -14.12
N ASN A 88 27.69 -7.87 -13.66
CA ASN A 88 28.05 -7.86 -12.25
C ASN A 88 28.86 -6.59 -11.94
N ALA A 89 28.29 -5.71 -11.10
CA ALA A 89 28.88 -4.41 -10.76
C ALA A 89 30.24 -4.51 -10.05
N SER A 90 30.52 -5.63 -9.36
CA SER A 90 31.79 -5.85 -8.67
C SER A 90 32.94 -6.23 -9.61
N LEU A 91 32.60 -6.74 -10.81
CA LEU A 91 33.58 -7.24 -11.78
C LEU A 91 33.73 -6.35 -13.02
N ILE A 92 32.70 -5.57 -13.35
CA ILE A 92 32.64 -4.84 -14.62
C ILE A 92 33.68 -3.71 -14.71
N ALA A 93 34.49 -3.72 -15.78
CA ALA A 93 35.28 -2.57 -16.18
C ALA A 93 34.45 -1.63 -17.05
N PHE A 94 34.82 -0.34 -17.07
CA PHE A 94 34.08 0.64 -17.88
C PHE A 94 34.14 0.33 -19.39
N ASP A 95 35.25 -0.25 -19.85
CA ASP A 95 35.45 -0.66 -21.23
C ASP A 95 34.60 -1.89 -21.61
N ASP A 96 34.22 -2.73 -20.65
CA ASP A 96 33.28 -3.84 -20.90
C ASP A 96 31.86 -3.32 -21.17
N LEU A 97 31.52 -2.16 -20.60
CA LEU A 97 30.22 -1.53 -20.74
C LEU A 97 30.09 -0.74 -22.05
N VAL A 98 31.13 0.02 -22.41
CA VAL A 98 31.13 0.95 -23.56
C VAL A 98 31.83 0.39 -24.79
N GLY A 99 32.78 -0.52 -24.62
CA GLY A 99 33.68 -0.97 -25.67
C GLY A 99 35.01 -0.20 -25.69
N PHE A 100 35.90 -0.60 -26.58
CA PHE A 100 37.27 -0.04 -26.63
C PHE A 100 37.34 1.17 -27.55
N PRO A 101 37.92 2.30 -27.12
CA PRO A 101 38.07 3.47 -27.98
C PRO A 101 39.04 3.16 -29.14
N TYR A 102 38.57 3.36 -30.36
CA TYR A 102 39.28 3.11 -31.59
C TYR A 102 39.20 4.36 -32.48
N PRO A 103 40.34 4.96 -32.87
CA PRO A 103 40.33 6.07 -33.81
C PRO A 103 39.80 5.58 -35.15
N ASP A 104 38.88 6.35 -35.75
CA ASP A 104 38.39 6.04 -37.09
C ASP A 104 39.53 6.06 -38.12
N GLU A 105 39.33 5.47 -39.30
CA GLU A 105 40.36 5.35 -40.34
C GLU A 105 40.94 6.71 -40.74
N ALA A 106 40.11 7.76 -40.73
CA ALA A 106 40.51 9.14 -40.99
C ALA A 106 41.23 9.83 -39.81
N LYS A 107 41.30 9.19 -38.63
CA LYS A 107 41.86 9.70 -37.36
C LYS A 107 41.27 11.04 -36.87
N THR A 108 40.08 11.40 -37.35
CA THR A 108 39.37 12.64 -37.01
C THR A 108 38.40 12.48 -35.85
N THR A 109 37.94 11.25 -35.61
CA THR A 109 36.95 10.91 -34.57
C THR A 109 37.38 9.63 -33.85
N VAL A 110 36.93 9.47 -32.60
CA VAL A 110 37.08 8.22 -31.84
C VAL A 110 35.72 7.54 -31.82
N ARG A 111 35.67 6.27 -32.24
CA ARG A 111 34.51 5.39 -32.12
C ARG A 111 34.78 4.32 -31.08
N PHE A 112 33.74 3.72 -30.51
CA PHE A 112 33.92 2.56 -29.63
C PHE A 112 33.77 1.27 -30.44
N LEU A 113 34.64 0.29 -30.20
CA LEU A 113 34.49 -1.05 -30.71
C LEU A 113 33.49 -1.79 -29.84
N GLU A 114 32.28 -1.91 -30.35
CA GLU A 114 31.17 -2.60 -29.70
C GLU A 114 31.44 -4.12 -29.69
N THR A 115 31.12 -4.76 -28.57
CA THR A 115 31.08 -6.22 -28.44
C THR A 115 29.65 -6.65 -28.08
N PRO A 116 29.27 -7.92 -28.23
CA PRO A 116 27.95 -8.40 -27.80
C PRO A 116 27.64 -8.09 -26.32
N ALA A 117 28.66 -7.92 -25.48
CA ALA A 117 28.52 -7.56 -24.08
C ALA A 117 28.31 -6.06 -23.84
N THR A 118 28.64 -5.18 -24.80
CA THR A 118 28.49 -3.73 -24.62
C THR A 118 27.02 -3.31 -24.53
N VAL A 119 26.77 -2.17 -23.89
CA VAL A 119 25.41 -1.68 -23.61
C VAL A 119 24.68 -1.17 -24.86
N TRP A 120 25.38 -1.01 -25.98
CA TRP A 120 24.81 -0.52 -27.22
C TRP A 120 23.77 -1.51 -27.76
N GLY A 121 22.59 -1.01 -28.14
CA GLY A 121 21.46 -1.83 -28.58
C GLY A 121 20.70 -2.58 -27.48
N ALA A 122 21.02 -2.34 -26.20
CA ALA A 122 20.30 -2.95 -25.08
C ALA A 122 18.85 -2.45 -25.01
N GLU A 123 17.91 -3.37 -24.80
CA GLU A 123 16.53 -3.03 -24.42
C GLU A 123 16.31 -3.16 -22.91
N SER A 124 17.06 -4.05 -22.25
CA SER A 124 17.09 -4.22 -20.80
C SER A 124 18.51 -4.38 -20.29
N VAL A 125 18.77 -3.82 -19.11
CA VAL A 125 20.04 -4.00 -18.38
C VAL A 125 19.77 -4.42 -16.95
N LEU A 126 20.48 -5.46 -16.49
CA LEU A 126 20.58 -5.85 -15.09
C LEU A 126 21.99 -5.53 -14.56
N ILE A 127 22.05 -4.74 -13.49
CA ILE A 127 23.26 -4.47 -12.70
C ILE A 127 23.17 -5.27 -11.40
N ASP A 128 23.78 -6.44 -11.37
CA ASP A 128 23.82 -7.29 -10.18
C ASP A 128 24.94 -6.88 -9.23
N GLU A 129 24.76 -7.18 -7.95
CA GLU A 129 25.70 -6.87 -6.87
C GLU A 129 26.11 -5.37 -6.79
N ILE A 130 25.18 -4.43 -7.05
CA ILE A 130 25.52 -2.99 -7.08
C ILE A 130 26.09 -2.46 -5.76
N SER A 131 25.72 -3.07 -4.63
CA SER A 131 26.28 -2.73 -3.31
C SER A 131 27.72 -3.23 -3.10
N ARG A 132 28.25 -4.14 -3.94
CA ARG A 132 29.63 -4.62 -3.78
C ARG A 132 30.69 -3.76 -4.46
N CYS A 133 30.29 -2.72 -5.18
CA CYS A 133 31.22 -1.80 -5.83
C CYS A 133 31.40 -0.51 -5.03
N LYS A 134 32.60 0.10 -5.11
CA LYS A 134 32.90 1.35 -4.41
C LYS A 134 31.98 2.49 -4.88
N PRO A 135 31.69 3.51 -4.06
CA PRO A 135 30.79 4.61 -4.41
C PRO A 135 31.12 5.31 -5.74
N GLU A 136 32.41 5.46 -6.08
CA GLU A 136 32.83 6.03 -7.36
C GLU A 136 32.37 5.21 -8.58
N HIS A 137 32.33 3.89 -8.47
CA HIS A 137 31.84 3.00 -9.53
C HIS A 137 30.31 3.00 -9.59
N GLN A 138 29.63 3.01 -8.44
CA GLN A 138 28.18 3.19 -8.37
C GLN A 138 27.73 4.47 -9.11
N ASN A 139 28.47 5.57 -8.91
CA ASN A 139 28.20 6.84 -9.57
C ASN A 139 28.37 6.81 -11.10
N ARG A 140 29.22 5.94 -11.65
CA ARG A 140 29.35 5.80 -13.12
C ARG A 140 28.12 5.13 -13.74
N LEU A 141 27.45 4.25 -13.00
CA LEU A 141 26.24 3.54 -13.44
C LEU A 141 24.97 4.40 -13.33
N PHE A 142 25.06 5.57 -12.68
CA PHE A 142 23.96 6.51 -12.44
C PHE A 142 23.29 7.03 -13.71
N SER A 143 24.08 7.45 -14.69
CA SER A 143 23.56 7.94 -15.97
C SER A 143 22.87 6.83 -16.74
N LEU A 144 23.35 5.59 -16.61
CA LEU A 144 22.73 4.42 -17.23
C LEU A 144 21.37 4.13 -16.59
N VAL A 145 21.31 4.02 -15.26
CA VAL A 145 20.10 3.68 -14.50
C VAL A 145 19.03 4.76 -14.63
N HIS A 146 19.37 6.04 -14.56
CA HIS A 146 18.36 7.10 -14.51
C HIS A 146 18.11 7.79 -15.84
N GLU A 147 19.18 8.14 -16.55
CA GLU A 147 19.12 9.04 -17.71
C GLU A 147 19.07 8.28 -19.03
N ARG A 148 19.21 6.94 -19.01
CA ARG A 148 19.39 6.12 -20.21
C ARG A 148 20.54 6.64 -21.05
N LYS A 149 21.65 6.99 -20.39
CA LYS A 149 22.83 7.55 -21.04
C LYS A 149 24.09 6.90 -20.55
N ILE A 150 25.06 6.80 -21.45
CA ILE A 150 26.44 6.46 -21.10
C ILE A 150 27.39 7.42 -21.80
N GLN A 151 28.35 7.98 -21.06
CA GLN A 151 29.23 9.07 -21.54
C GLN A 151 28.46 10.24 -22.21
N GLY A 152 27.26 10.55 -21.72
CA GLY A 152 26.39 11.58 -22.29
C GLY A 152 25.64 11.18 -23.57
N ILE A 153 25.91 10.00 -24.14
CA ILE A 153 25.23 9.46 -25.33
C ILE A 153 23.94 8.76 -24.89
N ALA A 154 22.83 9.04 -25.57
CA ALA A 154 21.53 8.45 -25.26
C ALA A 154 21.43 7.01 -25.78
N LEU A 155 20.95 6.12 -24.91
CA LEU A 155 20.64 4.72 -25.21
C LEU A 155 19.16 4.64 -25.58
N SER A 156 18.84 4.92 -26.85
CA SER A 156 17.46 5.09 -27.33
C SER A 156 16.60 3.83 -27.23
N GLN A 157 17.22 2.65 -27.31
CA GLN A 157 16.53 1.36 -27.19
C GLN A 157 16.35 0.89 -25.74
N LEU A 158 17.13 1.44 -24.80
CA LEU A 158 17.12 0.99 -23.41
C LEU A 158 15.83 1.39 -22.71
N ARG A 159 14.98 0.41 -22.44
CA ARG A 159 13.70 0.60 -21.75
C ARG A 159 13.84 0.27 -20.27
N TYR A 160 14.30 -0.94 -19.96
CA TYR A 160 14.29 -1.51 -18.61
C TYR A 160 15.65 -1.45 -17.95
N ARG A 161 15.69 -0.93 -16.71
CA ARG A 161 16.92 -0.70 -15.95
C ARG A 161 16.72 -1.31 -14.58
N TRP A 162 17.37 -2.42 -14.35
CA TRP A 162 17.22 -3.20 -13.13
C TRP A 162 18.54 -3.26 -12.39
N ALA A 163 18.45 -3.29 -11.07
CA ALA A 163 19.59 -3.55 -10.21
C ALA A 163 19.20 -4.55 -9.13
N ALA A 164 20.19 -5.32 -8.68
CA ALA A 164 20.06 -6.21 -7.55
C ALA A 164 21.21 -5.97 -6.56
N MET A 165 20.91 -6.08 -5.26
CA MET A 165 21.90 -5.96 -4.20
C MET A 165 21.58 -6.84 -3.02
N ASN A 166 22.61 -7.12 -2.24
CA ASN A 166 22.45 -7.68 -0.90
C ASN A 166 22.08 -6.55 0.08
N PRO A 167 21.33 -6.85 1.15
CA PRO A 167 21.00 -5.87 2.19
C PRO A 167 22.27 -5.27 2.80
N CYS A 168 22.24 -3.96 3.06
CA CYS A 168 23.29 -3.28 3.80
C CYS A 168 22.83 -3.18 5.26
N THR A 169 23.40 -3.97 6.16
CA THR A 169 23.12 -3.84 7.59
C THR A 169 24.00 -2.74 8.18
N THR A 170 23.39 -1.67 8.68
CA THR A 170 24.07 -0.70 9.57
C THR A 170 24.24 -1.25 10.99
N ASP A 171 23.47 -2.28 11.35
CA ASP A 171 23.53 -2.92 12.65
C ASP A 171 24.61 -4.01 12.64
N GLN A 172 25.72 -3.72 13.32
CA GLN A 172 26.79 -4.67 13.68
C GLN A 172 26.28 -5.72 14.70
N LYS A 173 25.24 -6.47 14.37
CA LYS A 173 24.80 -7.61 15.18
C LYS A 173 25.32 -8.91 14.56
N ALA A 174 26.32 -9.44 15.26
CA ALA A 174 27.10 -10.64 15.02
C ALA A 174 26.31 -11.82 14.41
N GLY A 175 26.87 -12.37 13.34
CA GLY A 175 26.60 -13.75 12.88
C GLY A 175 26.93 -13.95 11.41
N GLU A 176 26.48 -13.03 10.57
CA GLU A 176 26.68 -13.06 9.11
C GLU A 176 26.87 -11.62 8.62
N ASP A 177 27.98 -11.01 9.02
CA ASP A 177 28.38 -9.73 8.43
C ASP A 177 28.62 -9.98 6.94
N TYR A 178 27.77 -9.42 6.08
CA TYR A 178 28.00 -9.30 4.64
C TYR A 178 29.19 -8.34 4.43
N LEU A 179 30.39 -8.79 4.81
CA LEU A 179 31.67 -8.10 4.64
C LEU A 179 31.81 -7.71 3.16
N GLY A 180 31.62 -6.42 2.86
CA GLY A 180 31.79 -5.86 1.51
C GLY A 180 30.52 -5.38 0.80
N ALA A 181 29.35 -5.31 1.46
CA ALA A 181 28.18 -4.60 0.92
C ALA A 181 28.16 -3.13 1.37
N GLU A 182 28.46 -2.22 0.46
CA GLU A 182 28.41 -0.77 0.64
C GLU A 182 26.98 -0.24 0.38
N PRO A 183 26.44 0.63 1.26
CA PRO A 183 25.13 1.25 1.03
C PRO A 183 25.13 2.08 -0.25
N LEU A 184 23.97 2.14 -0.92
CA LEU A 184 23.80 3.05 -2.05
C LEU A 184 23.77 4.51 -1.55
N ASP A 185 24.38 5.41 -2.31
CA ASP A 185 24.22 6.85 -2.04
C ASP A 185 22.73 7.26 -2.10
N ALA A 186 22.32 8.17 -1.22
CA ALA A 186 20.92 8.57 -1.13
C ALA A 186 20.36 9.17 -2.43
N ALA A 187 21.21 9.84 -3.24
CA ALA A 187 20.80 10.38 -4.53
C ALA A 187 20.67 9.30 -5.61
N LEU A 188 21.44 8.20 -5.52
CA LEU A 188 21.32 7.05 -6.41
C LEU A 188 20.06 6.24 -6.06
N ALA A 189 19.85 5.95 -4.79
CA ALA A 189 18.65 5.28 -4.32
C ALA A 189 17.37 6.08 -4.63
N ASP A 190 17.41 7.42 -4.59
CA ASP A 190 16.29 8.30 -5.01
C ASP A 190 15.89 8.14 -6.50
N ARG A 191 16.69 7.42 -7.31
CA ARG A 191 16.44 7.23 -8.76
C ARG A 191 15.75 5.91 -9.11
N PHE A 192 15.73 4.95 -8.20
CA PHE A 192 14.95 3.72 -8.36
C PHE A 192 13.51 3.98 -8.00
N ALA A 193 12.59 3.77 -8.93
CA ALA A 193 11.17 4.01 -8.70
C ALA A 193 10.56 2.98 -7.76
N VAL A 194 10.99 1.73 -7.91
CA VAL A 194 10.54 0.61 -7.12
C VAL A 194 11.76 -0.03 -6.47
N VAL A 195 11.71 -0.19 -5.15
CA VAL A 195 12.74 -0.75 -4.27
C VAL A 195 12.06 -1.84 -3.44
N LEU A 196 12.36 -3.10 -3.76
CA LEU A 196 11.67 -4.25 -3.18
C LEU A 196 12.62 -5.14 -2.40
N GLU A 197 12.19 -5.54 -1.21
CA GLU A 197 12.82 -6.64 -0.50
C GLU A 197 12.29 -7.98 -1.02
N VAL A 198 13.22 -8.88 -1.27
CA VAL A 198 12.96 -10.25 -1.71
C VAL A 198 13.21 -11.16 -0.52
N GLY A 199 12.16 -11.87 -0.10
CA GLY A 199 12.22 -12.80 1.02
C GLY A 199 13.07 -14.02 0.71
N ASP A 200 13.62 -14.62 1.75
CA ASP A 200 14.38 -15.87 1.69
C ASP A 200 13.45 -17.09 1.88
N TRP A 201 14.03 -18.28 2.04
CA TRP A 201 13.35 -19.57 2.20
C TRP A 201 12.18 -19.54 3.20
N ASP A 202 12.36 -18.85 4.34
CA ASP A 202 11.35 -18.78 5.39
C ASP A 202 10.10 -17.98 4.98
N ALA A 203 10.25 -17.02 4.07
CA ALA A 203 9.14 -16.22 3.54
C ALA A 203 8.33 -16.96 2.45
N LEU A 204 8.88 -18.04 1.89
CA LEU A 204 8.20 -18.82 0.85
C LEU A 204 7.06 -19.67 1.42
N SER A 205 5.97 -19.77 0.66
CA SER A 205 4.88 -20.70 0.96
C SER A 205 5.34 -22.16 0.81
N ALA A 206 4.65 -23.11 1.46
CA ALA A 206 4.98 -24.53 1.32
C ALA A 206 4.88 -25.04 -0.14
N ALA A 207 4.02 -24.42 -0.96
CA ALA A 207 3.92 -24.72 -2.38
C ALA A 207 5.13 -24.18 -3.15
N ASP A 208 5.50 -22.91 -2.93
CA ASP A 208 6.65 -22.28 -3.58
C ASP A 208 7.96 -23.01 -3.23
N ARG A 209 8.15 -23.42 -1.97
CA ARG A 209 9.34 -24.18 -1.54
C ARG A 209 9.53 -25.47 -2.34
N ARG A 210 8.45 -26.18 -2.66
CA ARG A 210 8.51 -27.41 -3.46
C ARG A 210 8.86 -27.12 -4.92
N LEU A 211 8.33 -26.02 -5.46
CA LEU A 211 8.61 -25.60 -6.83
C LEU A 211 10.06 -25.13 -6.98
N VAL A 212 10.56 -24.32 -6.03
CA VAL A 212 11.97 -23.88 -5.98
C VAL A 212 12.94 -25.05 -5.80
N ALA A 213 12.58 -26.05 -4.98
CA ALA A 213 13.42 -27.23 -4.77
C ALA A 213 13.36 -28.26 -5.91
N ASN A 214 12.53 -28.04 -6.93
CA ASN A 214 12.40 -28.98 -8.04
C ASN A 214 13.49 -28.72 -9.11
N PRO A 215 14.44 -29.65 -9.32
CA PRO A 215 15.53 -29.46 -10.28
C PRO A 215 15.05 -29.44 -11.74
N ALA A 216 13.82 -29.89 -12.02
CA ALA A 216 13.29 -29.93 -13.38
C ALA A 216 13.16 -28.54 -14.05
N GLY A 217 13.20 -27.46 -13.27
CA GLY A 217 13.17 -26.08 -13.79
C GLY A 217 14.53 -25.53 -14.23
N GLU A 218 15.64 -26.22 -13.94
CA GLU A 218 16.98 -25.71 -14.24
C GLU A 218 17.26 -25.70 -15.76
N GLY A 219 17.63 -24.53 -16.29
CA GLY A 219 17.96 -24.37 -17.71
C GLY A 219 16.75 -24.31 -18.66
N ALA A 220 15.52 -24.32 -18.15
CA ALA A 220 14.33 -24.08 -18.94
C ALA A 220 14.26 -22.60 -19.35
N VAL A 221 13.99 -22.32 -20.63
CA VAL A 221 13.72 -20.97 -21.12
C VAL A 221 12.39 -20.51 -20.54
N ALA A 222 12.35 -19.30 -20.00
CA ALA A 222 11.11 -18.72 -19.48
C ALA A 222 10.18 -18.33 -20.64
N ASP A 223 9.17 -19.17 -20.91
CA ASP A 223 8.15 -18.95 -21.94
C ASP A 223 6.75 -19.19 -21.38
N ASP A 224 5.94 -18.12 -21.31
CA ASP A 224 4.53 -18.17 -20.91
C ASP A 224 3.57 -18.12 -22.11
N GLY A 225 4.06 -18.43 -23.31
CA GLY A 225 3.29 -18.34 -24.54
C GLY A 225 3.04 -16.90 -25.00
N GLY A 226 3.84 -15.94 -24.53
CA GLY A 226 3.73 -14.52 -24.86
C GLY A 226 2.64 -13.77 -24.08
N ARG A 227 2.10 -14.38 -23.02
CA ARG A 227 1.03 -13.79 -22.21
C ARG A 227 1.48 -12.50 -21.52
N LEU A 228 2.63 -12.51 -20.85
CA LEU A 228 3.20 -11.34 -20.20
C LEU A 228 3.42 -10.20 -21.20
N ARG A 229 3.90 -10.51 -22.41
CA ARG A 229 4.10 -9.51 -23.47
C ARG A 229 2.77 -8.88 -23.89
N ALA A 230 1.73 -9.68 -24.11
CA ALA A 230 0.41 -9.19 -24.51
C ALA A 230 -0.22 -8.31 -23.43
N ASP A 231 -0.18 -8.76 -22.18
CA ASP A 231 -0.72 -8.03 -21.04
C ASP A 231 0.04 -6.72 -20.79
N LEU A 232 1.37 -6.75 -20.88
CA LEU A 232 2.20 -5.56 -20.75
C LEU A 232 1.89 -4.53 -21.83
N ALA A 233 1.66 -4.95 -23.08
CA ALA A 233 1.30 -4.05 -24.16
C ALA A 233 -0.05 -3.35 -23.89
N ALA A 234 -1.05 -4.10 -23.43
CA ALA A 234 -2.36 -3.55 -23.05
C ALA A 234 -2.23 -2.54 -21.91
N TRP A 235 -1.51 -2.90 -20.84
CA TRP A 235 -1.31 -1.98 -19.72
C TRP A 235 -0.52 -0.72 -20.10
N GLN A 236 0.47 -0.83 -20.97
CA GLN A 236 1.24 0.32 -21.45
C GLN A 236 0.39 1.26 -22.32
N GLU A 237 -0.61 0.74 -23.03
CA GLU A 237 -1.61 1.55 -23.73
C GLU A 237 -2.46 2.33 -22.72
N THR A 238 -3.13 1.65 -21.79
CA THR A 238 -3.92 2.30 -20.72
C THR A 238 -3.10 3.29 -19.90
N PHE A 239 -1.84 2.95 -19.59
CA PHE A 239 -0.92 3.81 -18.85
C PHE A 239 -0.63 5.11 -19.59
N ARG A 240 -0.46 5.07 -20.92
CA ARG A 240 -0.26 6.29 -21.74
C ARG A 240 -1.51 7.16 -21.75
N GLU A 241 -2.69 6.56 -21.82
CA GLU A 241 -3.96 7.28 -21.73
C GLU A 241 -4.10 7.99 -20.39
N TRP A 242 -3.92 7.26 -19.29
CA TRP A 242 -4.02 7.80 -17.94
C TRP A 242 -2.89 8.80 -17.62
N LEU A 243 -1.70 8.67 -18.20
CA LEU A 243 -0.66 9.68 -18.06
C LEU A 243 -1.08 11.03 -18.65
N SER A 244 -1.87 11.04 -19.73
CA SER A 244 -2.39 12.29 -20.31
C SER A 244 -3.50 12.93 -19.47
N HIS A 245 -4.26 12.11 -18.73
CA HIS A 245 -5.37 12.52 -17.87
C HIS A 245 -5.29 11.80 -16.52
N CYS A 246 -4.28 12.14 -15.72
CA CYS A 246 -4.03 11.44 -14.46
C CYS A 246 -5.20 11.68 -13.47
N PRO A 247 -5.76 10.62 -12.85
CA PRO A 247 -6.83 10.79 -11.87
C PRO A 247 -6.42 11.73 -10.74
N ALA A 248 -7.22 12.77 -10.50
CA ALA A 248 -6.93 13.79 -9.49
C ALA A 248 -6.75 13.17 -8.09
N SER A 249 -7.51 12.12 -7.78
CA SER A 249 -7.44 11.40 -6.51
C SER A 249 -6.05 10.80 -6.22
N ILE A 250 -5.32 10.32 -7.24
CA ILE A 250 -3.94 9.82 -7.07
C ILE A 250 -2.98 10.98 -6.79
N ILE A 251 -3.15 12.10 -7.49
CA ILE A 251 -2.30 13.30 -7.31
C ILE A 251 -2.52 13.87 -5.91
N ASP A 252 -3.78 14.10 -5.54
CA ASP A 252 -4.18 14.64 -4.24
C ASP A 252 -3.69 13.74 -3.10
N TYR A 253 -3.84 12.43 -3.26
CA TYR A 253 -3.31 11.44 -2.32
C TYR A 253 -1.80 11.58 -2.13
N VAL A 254 -1.02 11.61 -3.22
CA VAL A 254 0.44 11.73 -3.13
C VAL A 254 0.86 13.07 -2.49
N CYS A 255 0.15 14.15 -2.78
CA CYS A 255 0.37 15.46 -2.14
C CYS A 255 0.11 15.42 -0.63
N ALA A 256 -1.03 14.86 -0.21
CA ALA A 256 -1.39 14.69 1.19
C ALA A 256 -0.40 13.78 1.92
N LEU A 257 -0.07 12.63 1.32
CA LEU A 257 0.90 11.67 1.85
C LEU A 257 2.29 12.30 2.02
N THR A 258 2.78 13.03 1.02
CA THR A 258 4.10 13.66 1.08
C THR A 258 4.19 14.67 2.22
N THR A 259 3.08 15.35 2.52
CA THR A 259 2.98 16.27 3.66
C THR A 259 2.97 15.50 4.97
N ALA A 260 2.10 14.49 5.09
CA ALA A 260 1.98 13.66 6.29
C ALA A 260 3.28 12.93 6.66
N LEU A 261 3.98 12.37 5.67
CA LEU A 261 5.29 11.73 5.89
C LEU A 261 6.34 12.75 6.35
N ARG A 262 6.36 13.96 5.77
CA ARG A 262 7.28 15.03 6.18
C ARG A 262 7.05 15.41 7.65
N ASP A 263 5.80 15.57 8.06
CA ASP A 263 5.44 15.90 9.45
C ASP A 263 5.83 14.78 10.41
N ALA A 264 5.80 13.52 9.96
CA ALA A 264 6.28 12.36 10.70
C ALA A 264 7.83 12.19 10.69
N GLY A 265 8.56 13.07 9.99
CA GLY A 265 10.02 13.06 9.88
C GLY A 265 10.58 12.19 8.75
N ILE A 266 9.74 11.66 7.86
CA ILE A 266 10.13 10.88 6.69
C ILE A 266 10.08 11.77 5.44
N ARG A 267 11.25 12.19 4.96
CA ARG A 267 11.33 13.08 3.79
C ARG A 267 11.19 12.31 2.48
N LEU A 268 10.23 12.71 1.64
CA LEU A 268 10.20 12.40 0.21
C LEU A 268 10.62 13.62 -0.62
N SER A 269 11.41 13.40 -1.67
CA SER A 269 11.79 14.45 -2.62
C SER A 269 10.63 14.78 -3.58
N PRO A 270 10.57 15.98 -4.18
CA PRO A 270 9.56 16.27 -5.23
C PRO A 270 9.66 15.34 -6.43
N ARG A 271 10.88 14.90 -6.78
CA ARG A 271 11.10 13.86 -7.80
C ARG A 271 10.41 12.56 -7.39
N ARG A 272 10.61 12.16 -6.14
CA ARG A 272 10.02 10.94 -5.57
C ARG A 272 8.49 10.99 -5.59
N ALA A 273 7.88 12.13 -5.27
CA ALA A 273 6.43 12.29 -5.38
C ALA A 273 5.93 12.02 -6.81
N ARG A 274 6.58 12.61 -7.83
CA ARG A 274 6.23 12.35 -9.24
C ARG A 274 6.40 10.88 -9.64
N ILE A 275 7.49 10.25 -9.20
CA ILE A 275 7.75 8.83 -9.46
C ILE A 275 6.69 7.96 -8.79
N LEU A 276 6.35 8.25 -7.53
CA LEU A 276 5.33 7.53 -6.77
C LEU A 276 3.96 7.61 -7.47
N THR A 277 3.55 8.79 -7.95
CA THR A 277 2.31 8.94 -8.74
C THR A 277 2.31 8.03 -9.98
N ARG A 278 3.43 7.95 -10.70
CA ARG A 278 3.56 7.07 -11.89
C ARG A 278 3.47 5.61 -11.51
N THR A 279 4.14 5.19 -10.43
CA THR A 279 4.10 3.81 -9.94
C THR A 279 2.69 3.42 -9.49
N LEU A 280 1.99 4.29 -8.75
CA LEU A 280 0.61 4.07 -8.31
C LEU A 280 -0.33 3.89 -9.51
N LEU A 281 -0.18 4.76 -10.51
CA LEU A 281 -0.99 4.71 -11.72
C LEU A 281 -0.79 3.39 -12.48
N ALA A 282 0.46 2.96 -12.66
CA ALA A 282 0.76 1.68 -13.29
C ALA A 282 0.29 0.48 -12.46
N ALA A 283 0.49 0.51 -11.13
CA ALA A 283 0.07 -0.56 -10.24
C ALA A 283 -1.46 -0.72 -10.22
N ALA A 284 -2.21 0.39 -10.21
CA ALA A 284 -3.67 0.36 -10.30
C ALA A 284 -4.15 -0.31 -11.60
N ILE A 285 -3.50 0.01 -12.74
CA ILE A 285 -3.81 -0.62 -14.04
C ILE A 285 -3.51 -2.12 -14.03
N VAL A 286 -2.37 -2.52 -13.46
CA VAL A 286 -1.99 -3.95 -13.37
C VAL A 286 -3.00 -4.75 -12.54
N GLU A 287 -3.54 -4.14 -11.49
CA GLU A 287 -4.55 -4.72 -10.59
C GLU A 287 -5.99 -4.48 -11.05
N ASP A 288 -6.20 -3.95 -12.26
CA ASP A 288 -7.52 -3.68 -12.85
C ASP A 288 -8.42 -2.76 -12.00
N LEU A 289 -7.80 -1.78 -11.31
CA LEU A 289 -8.50 -0.77 -10.53
C LEU A 289 -8.82 0.45 -11.40
N SER A 290 -10.09 0.61 -11.78
CA SER A 290 -10.56 1.82 -12.48
C SER A 290 -10.58 3.05 -11.55
N PRO A 291 -10.59 4.28 -12.09
CA PRO A 291 -10.57 5.51 -11.29
C PRO A 291 -11.72 5.59 -10.27
N GLU A 292 -12.88 4.99 -10.58
CA GLU A 292 -14.07 4.96 -9.73
C GLU A 292 -13.93 4.01 -8.54
N ILE A 293 -13.12 2.95 -8.67
CA ILE A 293 -12.92 1.93 -7.61
C ILE A 293 -11.55 2.03 -6.93
N LEU A 294 -10.78 3.08 -7.23
CA LEU A 294 -9.50 3.35 -6.56
C LEU A 294 -9.65 3.38 -5.04
N GLY A 295 -10.73 3.95 -4.51
CA GLY A 295 -11.02 4.03 -3.07
C GLY A 295 -11.43 2.71 -2.39
N SER A 296 -11.39 1.57 -3.10
CA SER A 296 -11.73 0.26 -2.53
C SER A 296 -10.68 -0.26 -1.55
N LYS A 297 -11.04 -1.30 -0.76
CA LYS A 297 -10.10 -1.99 0.14
C LYS A 297 -8.87 -2.59 -0.57
N THR A 298 -9.05 -3.04 -1.81
CA THR A 298 -7.95 -3.51 -2.65
C THR A 298 -7.02 -2.36 -3.00
N GLY A 299 -7.58 -1.20 -3.38
CA GLY A 299 -6.83 0.02 -3.61
C GLY A 299 -6.04 0.49 -2.38
N ASP A 300 -6.66 0.44 -1.20
CA ASP A 300 -6.03 0.83 0.08
C ASP A 300 -4.76 0.02 0.32
N THR A 301 -4.91 -1.30 0.24
CA THR A 301 -3.81 -2.26 0.37
C THR A 301 -2.73 -2.04 -0.70
N LEU A 302 -3.12 -1.83 -1.95
CA LEU A 302 -2.18 -1.60 -3.05
C LEU A 302 -1.36 -0.31 -2.86
N PHE A 303 -2.02 0.78 -2.46
CA PHE A 303 -1.39 2.09 -2.31
C PHE A 303 -0.36 2.06 -1.18
N LEU A 304 -0.68 1.44 -0.04
CA LEU A 304 0.28 1.25 1.05
C LEU A 304 1.53 0.51 0.55
N ARG A 305 1.33 -0.61 -0.16
CA ARG A 305 2.43 -1.44 -0.67
C ARG A 305 3.31 -0.68 -1.67
N VAL A 306 2.69 0.12 -2.54
CA VAL A 306 3.43 0.97 -3.50
C VAL A 306 4.24 2.04 -2.77
N ILE A 307 3.71 2.64 -1.70
CA ILE A 307 4.49 3.58 -0.87
C ILE A 307 5.69 2.86 -0.28
N GLU A 308 5.47 1.73 0.38
CA GLU A 308 6.52 0.96 1.03
C GLU A 308 7.64 0.63 0.05
N ALA A 309 7.31 0.22 -1.17
CA ALA A 309 8.29 -0.06 -2.21
C ALA A 309 8.87 1.19 -2.89
N SER A 310 8.31 2.38 -2.67
CA SER A 310 8.85 3.63 -3.22
C SER A 310 9.82 4.33 -2.27
N LEU A 311 9.94 3.87 -1.03
CA LEU A 311 10.84 4.43 -0.01
C LEU A 311 12.30 4.00 -0.26
N PRO A 312 13.20 4.91 -0.67
CA PRO A 312 14.57 4.55 -1.05
C PRO A 312 15.48 4.23 0.15
N GLN A 313 15.06 4.54 1.38
CA GLN A 313 15.85 4.43 2.60
C GLN A 313 16.47 3.04 2.79
N ARG A 314 15.75 1.99 2.39
CA ARG A 314 16.20 0.60 2.50
C ARG A 314 17.47 0.31 1.71
N ALA A 315 17.69 1.03 0.61
CA ALA A 315 18.87 0.88 -0.23
C ALA A 315 20.19 1.30 0.45
N TRP A 316 20.11 2.06 1.54
CA TRP A 316 21.26 2.48 2.33
C TRP A 316 21.19 2.01 3.79
N GLY A 317 20.40 0.97 4.06
CA GLY A 317 20.30 0.34 5.38
C GLY A 317 19.42 1.07 6.40
N ALA A 318 18.65 2.09 5.98
CA ALA A 318 17.67 2.74 6.83
C ALA A 318 16.28 2.15 6.62
N THR A 319 15.61 1.75 7.70
CA THR A 319 14.23 1.26 7.66
C THR A 319 13.30 2.34 8.18
N PRO A 320 12.46 2.96 7.33
CA PRO A 320 11.44 3.89 7.79
C PRO A 320 10.50 3.20 8.78
N ASP A 321 10.13 3.92 9.84
CA ASP A 321 9.18 3.44 10.84
C ASP A 321 7.83 3.11 10.17
N ALA A 322 7.48 1.82 10.18
CA ALA A 322 6.30 1.30 9.50
C ALA A 322 4.99 1.90 10.07
N ASP A 323 4.94 2.18 11.37
CA ASP A 323 3.75 2.76 12.01
C ASP A 323 3.53 4.20 11.53
N LYS A 324 4.63 4.96 11.36
CA LYS A 324 4.57 6.31 10.78
C LYS A 324 4.13 6.30 9.33
N VAL A 325 4.64 5.36 8.52
CA VAL A 325 4.23 5.21 7.12
C VAL A 325 2.75 4.85 7.03
N ALA A 326 2.29 3.88 7.82
CA ALA A 326 0.88 3.47 7.86
C ALA A 326 -0.04 4.58 8.38
N ALA A 327 0.38 5.37 9.36
CA ALA A 327 -0.38 6.53 9.84
C ALA A 327 -0.50 7.63 8.78
N ALA A 328 0.61 7.95 8.08
CA ALA A 328 0.61 8.94 7.01
C ALA A 328 -0.24 8.50 5.81
N HIS A 329 -0.16 7.21 5.46
CA HIS A 329 -1.02 6.59 4.44
C HIS A 329 -2.50 6.72 4.79
N ARG A 330 -2.91 6.29 6.00
CA ARG A 330 -4.31 6.39 6.45
C ARG A 330 -4.83 7.83 6.40
N LEU A 331 -4.04 8.79 6.90
CA LEU A 331 -4.42 10.20 6.87
C LEU A 331 -4.63 10.71 5.44
N ALA A 332 -3.73 10.36 4.52
CA ALA A 332 -3.87 10.75 3.11
C ALA A 332 -5.05 10.04 2.43
N TRP A 333 -5.19 8.73 2.65
CA TRP A 333 -6.23 7.88 2.10
C TRP A 333 -7.62 8.40 2.46
N ASP A 334 -7.84 8.63 3.75
CA ASP A 334 -9.11 9.10 4.29
C ASP A 334 -9.50 10.48 3.75
N ALA A 335 -8.50 11.34 3.54
CA ALA A 335 -8.72 12.69 3.05
C ALA A 335 -9.06 12.76 1.55
N THR A 336 -8.59 11.81 0.74
CA THR A 336 -8.60 11.95 -0.74
C THR A 336 -9.33 10.85 -1.49
N LEU A 337 -9.30 9.61 -1.02
CA LEU A 337 -9.75 8.43 -1.77
C LEU A 337 -11.06 7.84 -1.28
N LEU A 338 -11.50 8.19 -0.07
CA LEU A 338 -12.83 7.82 0.37
C LEU A 338 -13.91 8.57 -0.43
N HIS A 339 -14.92 7.83 -0.88
CA HIS A 339 -16.07 8.35 -1.62
C HIS A 339 -17.39 7.82 -1.01
N GLY A 340 -18.50 8.49 -1.30
CA GLY A 340 -19.84 8.03 -0.91
C GLY A 340 -20.00 7.75 0.60
N PRO A 341 -20.56 6.57 0.97
CA PRO A 341 -20.74 6.16 2.37
C PRO A 341 -19.51 6.24 3.26
N ASP A 342 -18.35 5.79 2.78
CA ASP A 342 -17.14 5.71 3.60
C ASP A 342 -16.55 7.09 3.87
N ARG A 343 -16.58 7.99 2.88
CA ARG A 343 -16.19 9.39 3.06
C ARG A 343 -17.09 10.07 4.08
N TRP A 344 -18.39 9.85 3.95
CA TRP A 344 -19.37 10.42 4.86
C TRP A 344 -19.13 9.92 6.29
N LEU A 345 -18.90 8.61 6.47
CA LEU A 345 -18.61 8.01 7.77
C LEU A 345 -17.34 8.61 8.39
N HIS A 346 -16.28 8.77 7.60
CA HIS A 346 -15.05 9.42 8.05
C HIS A 346 -15.29 10.88 8.49
N LEU A 347 -16.00 11.67 7.67
CA LEU A 347 -16.35 13.06 8.00
C LEU A 347 -17.22 13.14 9.26
N PHE A 348 -18.17 12.21 9.43
CA PHE A 348 -18.99 12.10 10.63
C PHE A 348 -18.14 11.86 11.88
N HIS A 349 -17.10 11.03 11.81
CA HIS A 349 -16.20 10.78 12.94
C HIS A 349 -15.22 11.92 13.23
N LEU A 350 -14.72 12.61 12.19
CA LEU A 350 -13.86 13.79 12.36
C LEU A 350 -14.58 14.98 13.01
N GLU A 351 -15.88 15.13 12.75
CA GLU A 351 -16.68 16.19 13.35
C GLU A 351 -16.71 16.02 14.88
N ARG A 352 -16.48 17.11 15.62
CA ARG A 352 -16.43 17.08 17.08
C ARG A 352 -17.74 17.52 17.73
N ALA A 353 -18.52 18.40 17.10
CA ALA A 353 -19.72 18.95 17.71
C ALA A 353 -20.91 18.00 17.53
N LEU A 354 -21.60 17.64 18.62
CA LEU A 354 -22.71 16.67 18.56
C LEU A 354 -23.88 17.14 17.68
N ASP A 355 -24.17 18.44 17.63
CA ASP A 355 -25.20 19.01 16.77
C ASP A 355 -24.85 18.91 15.28
N ARG A 356 -23.57 19.11 14.92
CA ARG A 356 -23.11 18.91 13.55
C ARG A 356 -23.09 17.44 13.16
N LYS A 357 -22.72 16.53 14.07
CA LYS A 357 -22.90 15.07 13.87
C LYS A 357 -24.38 14.73 13.62
N ALA A 358 -25.29 15.27 14.43
CA ALA A 358 -26.73 15.06 14.23
C ALA A 358 -27.20 15.55 12.86
N ARG A 359 -26.72 16.72 12.39
CA ARG A 359 -27.04 17.23 11.05
C ARG A 359 -26.49 16.34 9.94
N LEU A 360 -25.24 15.90 10.06
CA LEU A 360 -24.67 14.96 9.10
C LEU A 360 -25.57 13.72 8.99
N LEU A 361 -25.98 13.16 10.13
CA LEU A 361 -26.83 11.96 10.20
C LEU A 361 -28.21 12.17 9.57
N ILE A 362 -28.86 13.32 9.77
CA ILE A 362 -30.19 13.57 9.21
C ILE A 362 -30.11 13.98 7.74
N ASP A 363 -29.23 14.92 7.41
CA ASP A 363 -29.30 15.66 6.15
C ASP A 363 -28.56 14.94 5.01
N SER A 364 -27.58 14.11 5.34
CA SER A 364 -26.60 13.62 4.35
C SER A 364 -26.20 12.15 4.52
N CYS A 365 -26.80 11.43 5.47
CA CYS A 365 -26.49 10.01 5.69
C CYS A 365 -26.81 9.18 4.44
N PRO A 366 -25.83 8.47 3.86
CA PRO A 366 -26.03 7.82 2.56
C PRO A 366 -26.99 6.63 2.59
N THR A 367 -26.93 5.80 3.64
CA THR A 367 -27.79 4.61 3.81
C THR A 367 -28.08 4.35 5.29
N ALA A 368 -29.11 3.54 5.57
CA ALA A 368 -29.43 3.12 6.93
C ALA A 368 -28.31 2.28 7.58
N ASP A 369 -27.59 1.47 6.79
CA ASP A 369 -26.48 0.65 7.28
C ASP A 369 -25.30 1.54 7.70
N THR A 370 -24.95 2.53 6.88
CA THR A 370 -23.87 3.49 7.20
C THR A 370 -24.24 4.34 8.41
N GLY A 371 -25.49 4.78 8.52
CA GLY A 371 -25.97 5.51 9.69
C GLY A 371 -25.93 4.67 10.97
N THR A 372 -26.27 3.38 10.87
CA THR A 372 -26.18 2.42 11.98
C THR A 372 -24.74 2.31 12.47
N LEU A 373 -23.82 2.01 11.55
CA LEU A 373 -22.40 1.89 11.87
C LEU A 373 -21.81 3.17 12.47
N ALA A 374 -22.21 4.34 11.97
CA ALA A 374 -21.78 5.63 12.48
C ALA A 374 -22.21 5.85 13.94
N VAL A 375 -23.47 5.50 14.26
CA VAL A 375 -24.01 5.60 15.61
C VAL A 375 -23.34 4.62 16.56
N GLU A 376 -23.16 3.35 16.16
CA GLU A 376 -22.46 2.34 16.96
C GLU A 376 -21.04 2.78 17.31
N GLN A 377 -20.28 3.21 16.30
CA GLN A 377 -18.91 3.68 16.50
C GLN A 377 -18.84 4.97 17.32
N LEU A 378 -19.83 5.86 17.20
CA LEU A 378 -19.92 7.06 18.05
C LEU A 378 -20.13 6.66 19.51
N LEU A 379 -21.10 5.80 19.79
CA LEU A 379 -21.43 5.36 21.16
C LEU A 379 -20.28 4.58 21.82
N ALA A 380 -19.48 3.87 21.01
CA ALA A 380 -18.30 3.14 21.49
C ALA A 380 -17.09 4.04 21.78
N ASN A 381 -16.87 5.09 20.97
CA ASN A 381 -15.62 5.86 21.00
C ASN A 381 -15.72 7.23 21.70
N GLU A 382 -16.92 7.82 21.81
CA GLU A 382 -17.11 9.07 22.56
C GLU A 382 -17.04 8.84 24.09
N PRO A 383 -16.63 9.84 24.89
CA PRO A 383 -16.79 9.80 26.34
C PRO A 383 -18.23 9.48 26.73
N LYS A 384 -18.42 8.68 27.79
CA LYS A 384 -19.75 8.15 28.17
C LYS A 384 -20.79 9.24 28.38
N GLU A 385 -20.37 10.40 28.87
CA GLU A 385 -21.22 11.57 29.07
C GLU A 385 -21.78 12.07 27.73
N ARG A 386 -20.91 12.20 26.72
CA ARG A 386 -21.27 12.64 25.37
C ARG A 386 -22.08 11.60 24.61
N ALA A 387 -21.74 10.31 24.75
CA ALA A 387 -22.52 9.21 24.19
C ALA A 387 -23.95 9.20 24.76
N ALA A 388 -24.10 9.35 26.09
CA ALA A 388 -25.42 9.42 26.73
C ALA A 388 -26.22 10.65 26.29
N ALA A 389 -25.57 11.82 26.14
CA ALA A 389 -26.20 13.03 25.64
C ALA A 389 -26.71 12.87 24.19
N PHE A 390 -25.88 12.31 23.30
CA PHE A 390 -26.27 12.04 21.91
C PHE A 390 -27.40 11.00 21.85
N ALA A 391 -27.30 9.91 22.62
CA ALA A 391 -28.33 8.88 22.67
C ALA A 391 -29.67 9.43 23.14
N LEU A 392 -29.69 10.18 24.24
CA LEU A 392 -30.91 10.79 24.77
C LEU A 392 -31.55 11.79 23.79
N ALA A 393 -30.73 12.53 23.03
CA ALA A 393 -31.20 13.47 22.03
C ALA A 393 -31.78 12.76 20.78
N ALA A 394 -31.12 11.70 20.30
CA ALA A 394 -31.47 11.00 19.07
C ALA A 394 -32.60 9.97 19.23
N TYR A 395 -32.70 9.34 20.41
CA TYR A 395 -33.59 8.19 20.64
C TYR A 395 -35.08 8.43 20.29
N PRO A 396 -35.70 9.58 20.61
CA PRO A 396 -37.08 9.84 20.20
C PRO A 396 -37.29 9.84 18.68
N ALA A 397 -36.34 10.39 17.92
CA ALA A 397 -36.38 10.39 16.46
C ALA A 397 -36.11 8.99 15.89
N ALA A 398 -35.20 8.23 16.52
CA ALA A 398 -34.86 6.86 16.16
C ALA A 398 -36.09 5.93 16.25
N VAL A 399 -36.77 5.91 17.40
CA VAL A 399 -37.97 5.07 17.63
C VAL A 399 -39.13 5.47 16.73
N SER A 400 -39.20 6.75 16.33
CA SER A 400 -40.21 7.24 15.39
C SER A 400 -39.91 6.89 13.92
N GLY A 401 -38.81 6.17 13.65
CA GLY A 401 -38.38 5.81 12.29
C GLY A 401 -37.91 7.00 11.45
N ARG A 402 -37.50 8.10 12.09
CA ARG A 402 -37.13 9.36 11.40
C ARG A 402 -35.62 9.51 11.20
N LEU A 403 -34.83 8.58 11.72
CA LEU A 403 -33.39 8.54 11.50
C LEU A 403 -33.04 7.53 10.42
N PRO A 404 -32.07 7.81 9.55
CA PRO A 404 -31.57 6.86 8.57
C PRO A 404 -30.63 5.85 9.24
N ILE A 405 -31.19 5.04 10.14
CA ILE A 405 -30.52 3.94 10.85
C ILE A 405 -31.42 2.70 10.89
N GLY A 406 -30.81 1.52 10.94
CA GLY A 406 -31.48 0.24 11.08
C GLY A 406 -31.87 -0.08 12.52
N ALA A 407 -32.50 -1.23 12.72
CA ALA A 407 -33.00 -1.66 14.03
C ALA A 407 -31.89 -1.81 15.08
N GLU A 408 -30.69 -2.23 14.67
CA GLU A 408 -29.51 -2.35 15.55
C GLU A 408 -29.12 -0.98 16.12
N GLY A 409 -29.02 0.05 15.27
CA GLY A 409 -28.73 1.41 15.70
C GLY A 409 -29.79 1.98 16.64
N VAL A 410 -31.08 1.68 16.42
CA VAL A 410 -32.16 2.08 17.34
C VAL A 410 -32.01 1.38 18.69
N ASN A 411 -31.68 0.09 18.70
CA ASN A 411 -31.48 -0.69 19.92
C ASN A 411 -30.28 -0.17 20.73
N ASP A 412 -29.17 0.16 20.06
CA ASP A 412 -27.98 0.69 20.71
C ASP A 412 -28.21 2.09 21.28
N LEU A 413 -28.90 2.98 20.56
CA LEU A 413 -29.36 4.25 21.13
C LEU A 413 -30.26 4.01 22.35
N GLY A 414 -31.16 3.03 22.28
CA GLY A 414 -32.04 2.66 23.39
C GLY A 414 -31.29 2.15 24.62
N ARG A 415 -30.25 1.33 24.43
CA ARG A 415 -29.41 0.83 25.53
C ARG A 415 -28.77 1.95 26.34
N PHE A 416 -28.37 3.03 25.68
CA PHE A 416 -27.86 4.22 26.34
C PHE A 416 -28.98 5.12 26.85
N ALA A 417 -30.06 5.37 26.09
CA ALA A 417 -31.09 6.35 26.43
C ALA A 417 -32.11 5.88 27.47
N GLN A 418 -32.52 4.60 27.48
CA GLN A 418 -33.57 4.09 28.37
C GLN A 418 -33.24 4.25 29.87
N PRO A 419 -32.00 3.99 30.34
CA PRO A 419 -31.62 4.27 31.73
C PRO A 419 -31.76 5.76 32.14
N LEU A 420 -31.75 6.68 31.17
CA LEU A 420 -31.91 8.12 31.42
C LEU A 420 -33.38 8.55 31.52
N LEU A 421 -34.32 7.74 31.03
CA LEU A 421 -35.76 8.05 31.09
C LEU A 421 -36.33 7.84 32.50
N THR A 422 -35.84 6.83 33.21
CA THR A 422 -36.23 6.52 34.59
C THR A 422 -34.99 6.30 35.44
N ILE A 423 -34.59 7.31 36.19
CA ILE A 423 -33.36 7.31 36.98
C ILE A 423 -33.70 6.96 38.43
N ASN A 424 -33.31 5.75 38.85
CA ASN A 424 -33.35 5.32 40.25
C ASN A 424 -31.91 5.12 40.72
N GLY A 425 -31.45 5.92 41.68
CA GLY A 425 -30.08 5.80 42.20
C GLY A 425 -29.87 6.59 43.48
N GLU A 426 -28.87 6.20 44.24
CA GLU A 426 -28.44 6.88 45.45
C GLU A 426 -27.10 7.59 45.20
N ILE A 427 -27.04 8.88 45.54
CA ILE A 427 -25.80 9.66 45.54
C ILE A 427 -25.33 9.86 46.97
N SER A 428 -24.02 9.67 47.20
CA SER A 428 -23.41 9.89 48.52
C SER A 428 -22.24 10.86 48.39
N TRP A 429 -22.13 11.77 49.35
CA TRP A 429 -21.00 12.71 49.47
C TRP A 429 -20.59 12.86 50.92
N GLN A 430 -19.38 13.36 51.13
CA GLN A 430 -18.83 13.62 52.45
C GLN A 430 -18.86 15.11 52.74
N GLU A 431 -19.33 15.46 53.93
CA GLU A 431 -19.27 16.82 54.46
C GLU A 431 -17.97 17.02 55.26
N ARG A 432 -17.41 18.23 55.24
CA ARG A 432 -16.30 18.57 56.14
C ARG A 432 -16.84 18.71 57.57
N LEU A 433 -16.05 18.33 58.57
CA LEU A 433 -16.44 18.37 60.00
C LEU A 433 -16.98 19.73 60.49
N ALA A 434 -16.60 20.83 59.83
CA ALA A 434 -17.01 22.19 60.16
C ALA A 434 -18.26 22.69 59.38
N GLU A 435 -18.76 21.92 58.42
CA GLU A 435 -19.90 22.27 57.56
C GLU A 435 -21.04 21.26 57.81
N LYS A 436 -22.29 21.71 57.83
CA LYS A 436 -23.47 20.84 57.99
C LYS A 436 -24.54 21.25 56.99
N GLY A 437 -25.14 20.26 56.30
CA GLY A 437 -26.22 20.51 55.33
C GLY A 437 -25.72 21.04 53.99
N THR A 438 -24.53 20.62 53.58
CA THR A 438 -23.95 20.89 52.26
C THR A 438 -24.68 20.08 51.19
N THR A 439 -24.72 20.58 49.96
CA THR A 439 -25.24 19.84 48.81
C THR A 439 -24.12 19.10 48.10
N HIS A 440 -24.43 17.97 47.48
CA HIS A 440 -23.50 17.25 46.62
C HIS A 440 -22.79 18.21 45.63
N PRO A 441 -21.45 18.16 45.46
CA PRO A 441 -20.70 19.12 44.64
C PRO A 441 -21.23 19.29 43.21
N GLU A 442 -21.60 18.19 42.55
CA GLU A 442 -22.18 18.21 41.20
C GLU A 442 -23.58 18.87 41.17
N VAL A 443 -24.38 18.70 42.23
CA VAL A 443 -25.69 19.37 42.35
C VAL A 443 -25.49 20.89 42.45
N ALA A 444 -24.49 21.33 43.21
CA ALA A 444 -24.12 22.74 43.31
C ALA A 444 -23.61 23.29 41.97
N ALA A 445 -22.91 22.48 41.17
CA ALA A 445 -22.45 22.85 39.84
C ALA A 445 -23.58 22.93 38.80
N TYR A 446 -24.55 22.01 38.85
CA TYR A 446 -25.63 21.89 37.86
C TYR A 446 -26.82 22.82 38.14
N ALA A 447 -27.15 23.09 39.41
CA ALA A 447 -28.31 23.90 39.78
C ALA A 447 -28.33 25.31 39.12
N PRO A 448 -27.21 26.08 39.06
CA PRO A 448 -27.18 27.37 38.37
C PRO A 448 -27.39 27.28 36.87
N VAL A 449 -27.09 26.13 36.25
CA VAL A 449 -27.35 25.88 34.82
C VAL A 449 -28.84 25.65 34.61
N LEU A 450 -29.43 24.70 35.35
CA LEU A 450 -30.83 24.30 35.23
C LEU A 450 -31.81 25.46 35.52
N ALA A 451 -31.50 26.31 36.51
CA ALA A 451 -32.33 27.45 36.89
C ALA A 451 -32.58 28.44 35.72
N ARG A 452 -31.65 28.51 34.76
CA ARG A 452 -31.71 29.46 33.63
C ARG A 452 -32.45 28.92 32.41
N LEU A 453 -32.83 27.64 32.41
CA LEU A 453 -33.43 26.97 31.25
C LEU A 453 -34.95 27.05 31.28
N GLY A 454 -35.60 27.10 30.11
CA GLY A 454 -37.06 26.98 30.00
C GLY A 454 -37.56 25.57 30.35
N ALA A 455 -38.85 25.41 30.69
CA ALA A 455 -39.40 24.19 31.30
C ALA A 455 -38.98 22.86 30.61
N GLY A 456 -39.26 22.69 29.32
CA GLY A 456 -38.93 21.43 28.62
C GLY A 456 -37.43 21.21 28.38
N ARG A 457 -36.63 22.28 28.26
CA ARG A 457 -35.17 22.17 28.16
C ARG A 457 -34.56 21.80 29.51
N ARG A 458 -35.10 22.38 30.59
CA ARG A 458 -34.70 22.11 31.97
C ARG A 458 -34.94 20.65 32.34
N GLU A 459 -36.10 20.11 32.01
CA GLU A 459 -36.45 18.72 32.33
C GLU A 459 -35.47 17.72 31.70
N ARG A 460 -35.17 17.87 30.40
CA ARG A 460 -34.19 17.02 29.71
C ARG A 460 -32.77 17.17 30.25
N ALA A 461 -32.34 18.40 30.50
CA ALA A 461 -31.03 18.66 31.09
C ALA A 461 -30.93 18.08 32.51
N GLN A 462 -32.01 18.17 33.29
CA GLN A 462 -32.09 17.60 34.64
C GLN A 462 -32.02 16.07 34.60
N GLN A 463 -32.69 15.41 33.65
CA GLN A 463 -32.59 13.97 33.44
C GLN A 463 -31.15 13.55 33.13
N LEU A 464 -30.53 14.18 32.14
CA LEU A 464 -29.14 13.87 31.77
C LEU A 464 -28.18 14.08 32.94
N PHE A 465 -28.24 15.21 33.64
CA PHE A 465 -27.38 15.47 34.78
C PHE A 465 -27.63 14.54 35.96
N SER A 466 -28.88 14.19 36.25
CA SER A 466 -29.21 13.26 37.34
C SER A 466 -28.62 11.87 37.06
N TYR A 467 -28.68 11.42 35.80
CA TYR A 467 -28.08 10.16 35.38
C TYR A 467 -26.55 10.19 35.54
N LEU A 468 -25.90 11.26 35.06
CA LEU A 468 -24.44 11.38 35.17
C LEU A 468 -23.96 11.39 36.63
N MET A 469 -24.74 11.99 37.55
CA MET A 469 -24.45 11.93 38.98
C MET A 469 -24.54 10.51 39.55
N VAL A 470 -25.59 9.75 39.20
CA VAL A 470 -25.76 8.36 39.64
C VAL A 470 -24.63 7.47 39.14
N GLU A 471 -24.19 7.68 37.89
CA GLU A 471 -23.06 6.97 37.27
C GLU A 471 -21.68 7.48 37.71
N LYS A 472 -21.63 8.43 38.65
CA LYS A 472 -20.41 9.06 39.17
C LYS A 472 -19.51 9.64 38.07
N ARG A 473 -20.13 10.25 37.06
CA ARG A 473 -19.49 10.90 35.92
C ARG A 473 -19.43 12.41 36.13
N GLN A 474 -18.25 12.99 35.94
CA GLN A 474 -18.03 14.43 36.13
C GLN A 474 -18.04 15.16 34.80
N VAL A 475 -18.72 16.29 34.76
CA VAL A 475 -18.75 17.18 33.58
C VAL A 475 -17.96 18.44 33.89
N ALA A 476 -16.83 18.63 33.20
CA ALA A 476 -15.91 19.75 33.49
C ALA A 476 -16.54 21.14 33.28
N ASP A 477 -17.35 21.32 32.22
CA ASP A 477 -18.14 22.54 31.98
C ASP A 477 -19.61 22.18 31.75
N PRO A 478 -20.45 22.20 32.81
CA PRO A 478 -21.85 21.84 32.69
C PRO A 478 -22.66 22.79 31.80
N ARG A 479 -22.26 24.05 31.67
CA ARG A 479 -22.97 25.03 30.81
C ARG A 479 -22.69 24.78 29.34
N ALA A 480 -21.44 24.50 28.99
CA ALA A 480 -21.07 24.18 27.62
C ALA A 480 -21.69 22.84 27.20
N PHE A 481 -21.61 21.83 28.06
CA PHE A 481 -22.16 20.51 27.80
C PHE A 481 -23.69 20.52 27.64
N GLU A 482 -24.43 21.22 28.51
CA GLU A 482 -25.88 21.38 28.37
C GLU A 482 -26.26 22.09 27.06
N ARG A 483 -25.48 23.10 26.66
CA ARG A 483 -25.72 23.82 25.41
C ARG A 483 -25.52 22.91 24.20
N GLU A 484 -24.44 22.13 24.17
CA GLU A 484 -24.16 21.17 23.10
C GLU A 484 -25.27 20.10 23.02
N PHE A 485 -25.66 19.52 24.15
CA PHE A 485 -26.79 18.58 24.23
C PHE A 485 -28.09 19.20 23.72
N HIS A 486 -28.39 20.44 24.11
CA HIS A 486 -29.58 21.14 23.65
C HIS A 486 -29.57 21.38 22.14
N GLN A 487 -28.45 21.85 21.58
CA GLN A 487 -28.30 22.07 20.14
C GLN A 487 -28.49 20.77 19.36
N CYS A 488 -27.90 19.67 19.84
CA CYS A 488 -28.10 18.34 19.28
C CYS A 488 -29.58 17.91 19.31
N THR A 489 -30.26 18.12 20.45
CA THR A 489 -31.69 17.83 20.59
C THR A 489 -32.55 18.65 19.62
N GLN A 490 -32.21 19.92 19.39
CA GLN A 490 -32.93 20.77 18.43
C GLN A 490 -32.83 20.23 17.02
N VAL A 491 -31.64 19.81 16.59
CA VAL A 491 -31.42 19.21 15.26
C VAL A 491 -32.31 17.98 15.06
N PHE A 492 -32.34 17.06 16.02
CA PHE A 492 -33.22 15.88 15.95
C PHE A 492 -34.71 16.21 16.05
N SER A 493 -35.08 17.34 16.65
CA SER A 493 -36.48 17.79 16.74
C SER A 493 -36.94 18.50 15.46
N GLU A 494 -36.03 19.22 14.79
CA GLU A 494 -36.29 20.02 13.60
C GLU A 494 -36.24 19.19 12.32
N GLY A 495 -35.25 18.30 12.19
CA GLY A 495 -35.10 17.39 11.05
C GLY A 495 -36.07 16.19 11.07
N ALA A 496 -36.87 16.08 12.13
CA ALA A 496 -37.91 15.06 12.30
C ALA A 496 -39.29 15.52 11.79
N LYS A 497 -39.36 16.58 11.00
CA LYS A 497 -40.55 17.01 10.24
C LYS A 497 -40.36 16.66 8.77
#